data_AF-A0A0M2H0J2-F1
#
_entry.id   AF-A0A0M2H0J2-F1
#
_cell.length_a   1.000
_cell.length_b   1.000
_cell.length_c   1.000
_cell.angle_alpha   90.00
_cell.angle_beta   90.00
_cell.angle_gamma   90.00
#
_symmetry.space_group_name_H-M   'P 1'
#
loop_
_entity.id
_entity.type
_entity.pdbx_description
1 polymer ?
#
loop_
_entity_poly.entity_id
_entity_poly.type
_entity_poly.pdbx_seq_one_letter_code
_entity_poly.pdbx_strand_id
1 'polypeptide(L)'
;MPLISGLILDSSGKPANGWLRVRASRPFDTSTGLVTTALATVAVVAGVPTRDGSPWQLPPTPDGVAYSIEQDLDGDAIDRFTVIAPDESSMTYTELLFNRGNGAGTAGPYWWDLTGGLDFPSTAVNGDWGYDAVSGDVWRYEYA
;
A
#
# COMPACT_ATOMS: atom_id res chain seq x y z
N MET A 1 -10.25 7.81 -9.99
CA MET A 1 -10.08 6.97 -8.77
C MET A 1 -9.58 5.64 -9.22
N PRO A 2 -8.45 5.17 -8.68
CA PRO A 2 -7.77 4.01 -9.21
C PRO A 2 -8.56 2.73 -8.93
N LEU A 3 -8.65 1.90 -9.97
CA LEU A 3 -8.98 0.49 -9.83
C LEU A 3 -7.84 -0.22 -9.09
N ILE A 4 -8.15 -0.91 -8.00
CA ILE A 4 -7.15 -1.64 -7.22
C ILE A 4 -7.08 -3.09 -7.69
N SER A 5 -5.88 -3.53 -8.05
CA SER A 5 -5.61 -4.86 -8.60
C SER A 5 -4.42 -5.54 -7.90
N GLY A 6 -4.03 -6.73 -8.33
CA GLY A 6 -2.92 -7.48 -7.73
C GLY A 6 -3.34 -8.32 -6.50
N LEU A 7 -2.48 -9.28 -6.16
CA LEU A 7 -2.71 -10.20 -5.05
C LEU A 7 -2.28 -9.57 -3.73
N ILE A 8 -3.16 -9.64 -2.74
CA ILE A 8 -2.85 -9.44 -1.34
C ILE A 8 -2.35 -10.77 -0.82
N LEU A 9 -1.12 -10.79 -0.31
CA LEU A 9 -0.49 -11.97 0.24
C LEU A 9 -0.54 -11.92 1.77
N ASP A 10 -0.68 -13.09 2.39
CA ASP A 10 -0.57 -13.27 3.82
C ASP A 10 0.91 -13.27 4.26
N SER A 11 1.14 -13.38 5.56
CA SER A 11 2.48 -13.47 6.16
C SER A 11 3.29 -14.68 5.69
N SER A 12 2.66 -15.67 5.06
CA SER A 12 3.28 -16.87 4.47
C SER A 12 3.53 -16.77 2.96
N GLY A 13 3.19 -15.62 2.34
CA GLY A 13 3.32 -15.38 0.91
C GLY A 13 2.24 -16.04 0.05
N LYS A 14 1.16 -16.53 0.65
CA LYS A 14 0.01 -17.12 -0.06
C LYS A 14 -1.09 -16.09 -0.24
N PRO A 15 -1.99 -16.26 -1.22
CA PRO A 15 -3.12 -15.35 -1.40
C PRO A 15 -4.00 -15.30 -0.15
N ALA A 16 -4.14 -14.09 0.43
CA ALA A 16 -4.81 -13.88 1.70
C ALA A 16 -6.34 -13.93 1.58
N ASN A 17 -7.03 -14.18 2.70
CA ASN A 17 -8.49 -13.98 2.82
C ASN A 17 -8.80 -13.07 3.99
N GLY A 18 -9.89 -12.29 3.91
CA GLY A 18 -10.31 -11.45 5.02
C GLY A 18 -10.96 -10.16 4.56
N TRP A 19 -10.64 -9.06 5.25
CA TRP A 19 -11.29 -7.78 5.05
C TRP A 19 -10.33 -6.61 5.11
N LEU A 20 -10.60 -5.60 4.27
CA LEU A 20 -10.01 -4.27 4.37
C LEU A 20 -11.08 -3.29 4.84
N ARG A 21 -10.74 -2.46 5.82
CA ARG A 21 -11.58 -1.33 6.25
C ARG A 21 -10.87 -0.05 5.84
N VAL A 22 -11.48 0.72 4.92
CA VAL A 22 -10.86 1.89 4.31
C VAL A 22 -11.62 3.14 4.72
N ARG A 23 -10.92 4.11 5.30
CA ARG A 23 -11.45 5.38 5.81
C ARG A 23 -10.73 6.54 5.15
N ALA A 24 -11.44 7.40 4.42
CA ALA A 24 -10.89 8.66 3.97
C ALA A 24 -11.11 9.73 5.05
N SER A 25 -10.06 10.46 5.42
CA SER A 25 -10.13 11.52 6.42
C SER A 25 -9.34 12.77 6.01
N ARG A 26 -9.91 13.94 6.26
CA ARG A 26 -9.24 15.24 6.02
C ARG A 26 -8.75 15.86 7.32
N PRO A 27 -7.59 16.54 7.33
CA PRO A 27 -7.19 17.37 8.44
C PRO A 27 -8.15 18.54 8.63
N PHE A 28 -8.43 18.87 9.89
CA PHE A 28 -9.19 20.05 10.25
C PHE A 28 -8.26 21.26 10.33
N ASP A 29 -8.62 22.37 9.69
CA ASP A 29 -7.76 23.54 9.44
C ASP A 29 -7.31 24.30 10.71
N THR A 30 -7.80 23.92 11.91
CA THR A 30 -7.50 24.64 13.16
C THR A 30 -7.18 23.76 14.37
N SER A 31 -7.07 22.43 14.23
CA SER A 31 -6.56 21.56 15.31
C SER A 31 -6.23 20.17 14.78
N THR A 32 -5.44 19.42 15.55
CA THR A 32 -4.94 18.04 15.31
C THR A 32 -6.01 16.95 15.08
N GLY A 33 -7.26 17.31 14.75
CA GLY A 33 -8.36 16.38 14.49
C GLY A 33 -8.53 16.06 13.00
N LEU A 34 -8.88 14.80 12.70
CA LEU A 34 -9.25 14.34 11.37
C LEU A 34 -10.78 14.18 11.28
N VAL A 35 -11.40 14.65 10.18
CA VAL A 35 -12.81 14.40 9.89
C VAL A 35 -12.92 13.30 8.83
N THR A 36 -13.57 12.19 9.17
CA THR A 36 -13.83 11.09 8.24
C THR A 36 -14.90 11.49 7.22
N THR A 37 -14.59 11.35 5.93
CA THR A 37 -15.45 11.78 4.81
C THR A 37 -16.02 10.61 4.02
N ALA A 38 -15.32 9.46 3.98
CA ALA A 38 -15.81 8.25 3.33
C ALA A 38 -15.34 6.97 4.04
N LEU A 39 -16.17 5.92 4.00
CA LEU A 39 -15.88 4.59 4.54
C LEU A 39 -16.21 3.53 3.50
N ALA A 40 -15.33 2.54 3.33
CA ALA A 40 -15.58 1.35 2.55
C ALA A 40 -15.09 0.10 3.31
N THR A 41 -15.85 -0.99 3.20
CA THR A 41 -15.42 -2.33 3.62
C THR A 41 -15.25 -3.17 2.37
N VAL A 42 -14.11 -3.85 2.26
CA VAL A 42 -13.70 -4.61 1.08
C VAL A 42 -13.39 -6.03 1.51
N ALA A 43 -13.96 -7.02 0.84
CA ALA A 43 -13.64 -8.42 1.06
C ALA A 43 -12.37 -8.78 0.30
N VAL A 44 -11.48 -9.56 0.91
CA VAL A 44 -10.32 -10.16 0.24
C VAL A 44 -10.58 -11.65 0.14
N VAL A 45 -10.65 -12.17 -1.08
CA VAL A 45 -10.89 -13.60 -1.34
C VAL A 45 -9.81 -14.10 -2.30
N ALA A 46 -9.05 -15.10 -1.86
CA ALA A 46 -7.90 -15.62 -2.61
C ALA A 46 -6.96 -14.50 -3.09
N GLY A 47 -6.68 -13.54 -2.21
CA GLY A 47 -5.82 -12.39 -2.45
C GLY A 47 -6.44 -11.27 -3.28
N VAL A 48 -7.68 -11.41 -3.77
CA VAL A 48 -8.31 -10.40 -4.63
C VAL A 48 -9.24 -9.50 -3.80
N PRO A 49 -8.98 -8.18 -3.73
CA PRO A 49 -9.87 -7.25 -3.05
C PRO A 49 -11.11 -6.96 -3.91
N THR A 50 -12.29 -7.24 -3.36
CA THR A 50 -13.58 -7.02 -4.01
C THR A 50 -14.54 -6.28 -3.09
N ARG A 51 -15.40 -5.45 -3.67
CA ARG A 51 -16.51 -4.80 -2.98
C ARG A 51 -17.80 -5.29 -3.63
N ASP A 52 -18.66 -5.93 -2.85
CA ASP A 52 -19.94 -6.47 -3.32
C ASP A 52 -19.80 -7.37 -4.57
N GLY A 53 -18.71 -8.14 -4.64
CA GLY A 53 -18.39 -9.03 -5.77
C GLY A 53 -17.78 -8.37 -7.00
N SER A 54 -17.60 -7.04 -6.99
CA SER A 54 -16.91 -6.31 -8.06
C SER A 54 -15.46 -5.96 -7.67
N PRO A 55 -14.55 -5.75 -8.64
CA PRO A 55 -13.22 -5.23 -8.36
C PRO A 55 -13.27 -3.98 -7.50
N TRP A 56 -12.42 -3.93 -6.47
CA TRP A 56 -12.40 -2.79 -5.57
C TRP A 56 -11.80 -1.55 -6.24
N GLN A 57 -12.45 -0.41 -5.99
CA GLN A 57 -11.95 0.92 -6.35
C GLN A 57 -11.87 1.76 -5.09
N LEU A 58 -10.84 2.62 -4.99
CA LEU A 58 -10.79 3.61 -3.92
C LEU A 58 -12.02 4.53 -4.01
N PRO A 59 -12.72 4.79 -2.88
CA PRO A 59 -13.83 5.73 -2.89
C PRO A 59 -13.31 7.14 -3.24
N PRO A 60 -14.08 7.96 -3.96
CA PRO A 60 -13.61 9.26 -4.40
C PRO A 60 -13.26 10.19 -3.23
N THR A 61 -12.07 10.80 -3.27
CA THR A 61 -11.65 11.83 -2.32
C THR A 61 -11.25 13.14 -3.01
N PRO A 62 -11.67 14.29 -2.45
CA PRO A 62 -11.10 15.59 -2.80
C PRO A 62 -9.60 15.69 -2.49
N ASP A 63 -8.94 16.68 -3.08
CA ASP A 63 -7.52 16.98 -2.84
C ASP A 63 -7.20 17.16 -1.35
N GLY A 64 -6.03 16.68 -0.92
CA GLY A 64 -5.53 16.85 0.46
C GLY A 64 -6.10 15.87 1.49
N VAL A 65 -6.76 14.78 1.04
CA VAL A 65 -7.33 13.74 1.91
C VAL A 65 -6.38 12.54 2.03
N ALA A 66 -6.18 12.05 3.25
CA ALA A 66 -5.47 10.80 3.52
C ALA A 66 -6.47 9.66 3.77
N TYR A 67 -6.09 8.45 3.40
CA TYR A 67 -6.82 7.23 3.66
C TYR A 67 -6.16 6.46 4.79
N SER A 68 -6.95 5.84 5.65
CA SER A 68 -6.53 4.81 6.58
C SER A 68 -7.09 3.48 6.10
N ILE A 69 -6.23 2.48 5.93
CA ILE A 69 -6.58 1.11 5.57
C ILE A 69 -6.26 0.22 6.78
N GLU A 70 -7.27 -0.43 7.36
CA GLU A 70 -7.08 -1.51 8.33
C GLU A 70 -7.18 -2.85 7.60
N GLN A 71 -6.18 -3.71 7.74
CA GLN A 71 -6.14 -5.06 7.21
C GLN A 71 -6.46 -6.06 8.32
N ASP A 72 -7.42 -6.92 8.07
CA ASP A 72 -7.81 -8.03 8.93
C ASP A 72 -7.80 -9.29 8.04
N LEU A 73 -6.62 -9.90 7.92
CA LEU A 73 -6.32 -10.95 6.95
C LEU A 73 -5.98 -12.25 7.69
N ASP A 74 -6.64 -13.35 7.30
CA ASP A 74 -6.42 -14.72 7.75
C ASP A 74 -6.33 -14.94 9.28
N GLY A 75 -6.90 -14.02 10.06
CA GLY A 75 -6.83 -14.06 11.52
C GLY A 75 -5.48 -13.62 12.11
N ASP A 76 -4.60 -13.06 11.28
CA ASP A 76 -3.37 -12.40 11.70
C ASP A 76 -3.67 -11.10 12.49
N ALA A 77 -2.61 -10.47 13.01
CA ALA A 77 -2.73 -9.19 13.68
C ALA A 77 -3.31 -8.12 12.73
N ILE A 78 -4.18 -7.25 13.27
CA ILE A 78 -4.76 -6.16 12.47
C ILE A 78 -3.68 -5.12 12.17
N ASP A 79 -3.31 -5.00 10.91
CA ASP A 79 -2.39 -3.97 10.44
C ASP A 79 -3.13 -2.70 10.03
N ARG A 80 -2.49 -1.55 10.23
CA ARG A 80 -3.06 -0.24 9.88
C ARG A 80 -2.08 0.58 9.06
N PHE A 81 -2.55 1.08 7.92
CA PHE A 81 -1.77 1.86 6.97
C PHE A 81 -2.44 3.21 6.73
N THR A 82 -1.65 4.28 6.63
CA THR A 82 -2.12 5.58 6.14
C THR A 82 -1.57 5.81 4.75
N VAL A 83 -2.43 6.02 3.76
CA VAL A 83 -2.07 6.18 2.33
C VAL A 83 -2.68 7.44 1.73
N ILE A 84 -2.04 8.04 0.73
CA ILE A 84 -2.54 9.11 -0.12
C ILE A 84 -2.98 8.44 -1.42
N ALA A 85 -4.19 8.73 -1.90
CA ALA A 85 -4.57 8.21 -3.23
C ALA A 85 -3.83 9.01 -4.31
N PRO A 86 -3.06 8.34 -5.19
CA PRO A 86 -2.49 8.97 -6.36
C PRO A 86 -3.58 9.26 -7.40
N ASP A 87 -3.34 10.26 -8.26
CA ASP A 87 -4.22 10.58 -9.39
C ASP A 87 -3.95 9.63 -10.56
N GLU A 88 -4.29 8.36 -10.37
CA GLU A 88 -4.12 7.29 -11.36
C GLU A 88 -5.45 6.57 -11.65
N SER A 89 -5.55 6.00 -12.85
CA SER A 89 -6.74 5.25 -13.29
C SER A 89 -6.75 3.81 -12.78
N SER A 90 -5.58 3.23 -12.48
CA SER A 90 -5.42 1.88 -11.93
C SER A 90 -4.11 1.77 -11.17
N MET A 91 -4.10 1.00 -10.09
CA MET A 91 -2.88 0.63 -9.36
C MET A 91 -3.04 -0.74 -8.70
N THR A 92 -1.95 -1.33 -8.27
CA THR A 92 -1.95 -2.55 -7.46
C THR A 92 -2.16 -2.23 -5.99
N TYR A 93 -2.62 -3.21 -5.21
CA TYR A 93 -2.75 -3.06 -3.77
C TYR A 93 -1.41 -2.73 -3.11
N THR A 94 -0.33 -3.34 -3.60
CA THR A 94 1.02 -3.07 -3.12
C THR A 94 1.40 -1.61 -3.38
N GLU A 95 1.20 -1.10 -4.60
CA GLU A 95 1.38 0.32 -4.97
C GLU A 95 0.55 1.26 -4.08
N LEU A 96 -0.68 0.88 -3.73
CA LEU A 96 -1.51 1.67 -2.83
C LEU A 96 -0.91 1.75 -1.42
N LEU A 97 -0.43 0.63 -0.89
CA LEU A 97 0.26 0.61 0.40
C LEU A 97 1.61 1.33 0.36
N PHE A 98 2.20 1.58 -0.81
CA PHE A 98 3.45 2.33 -0.95
C PHE A 98 3.24 3.85 -0.94
N ASN A 99 2.08 4.36 -1.38
CA ASN A 99 1.74 5.78 -1.32
C ASN A 99 1.36 6.23 0.10
N ARG A 100 2.24 6.06 1.11
CA ARG A 100 1.97 6.46 2.50
C ARG A 100 2.15 7.96 2.69
N GLY A 101 1.19 8.60 3.37
CA GLY A 101 1.16 10.06 3.47
C GLY A 101 2.31 10.69 4.25
N ASN A 102 2.60 11.94 3.91
CA ASN A 102 3.68 12.74 4.48
C ASN A 102 3.34 13.19 5.91
N GLY A 103 3.64 12.35 6.91
CA GLY A 103 3.48 12.71 8.33
C GLY A 103 4.15 11.70 9.25
N ALA A 104 5.22 12.12 9.94
CA ALA A 104 5.93 11.52 11.09
C ALA A 104 6.05 9.98 11.21
N GLY A 105 5.85 9.24 10.12
CA GLY A 105 6.23 7.84 9.94
C GLY A 105 7.13 7.80 8.71
N THR A 106 8.42 7.57 8.91
CA THR A 106 9.40 7.55 7.82
C THR A 106 9.13 6.40 6.85
N ALA A 107 9.41 6.63 5.56
CA ALA A 107 9.44 5.65 4.49
C ALA A 107 10.25 4.40 4.91
N GLY A 108 9.61 3.24 4.91
CA GLY A 108 10.33 1.97 4.90
C GLY A 108 10.68 1.67 3.44
N PRO A 109 11.94 1.68 3.04
CA PRO A 109 12.34 1.41 1.67
C PRO A 109 12.09 -0.05 1.27
N TYR A 110 11.78 -0.31 -0.01
CA TYR A 110 11.55 -1.67 -0.51
C TYR A 110 12.89 -2.41 -0.70
N TRP A 111 12.93 -3.70 -0.37
CA TRP A 111 14.12 -4.54 -0.52
C TRP A 111 13.97 -5.45 -1.74
N TRP A 112 14.72 -5.16 -2.79
CA TRP A 112 14.80 -5.93 -4.03
C TRP A 112 15.80 -7.08 -3.88
N ASP A 113 15.40 -8.30 -4.24
CA ASP A 113 16.34 -9.41 -4.39
C ASP A 113 17.08 -9.26 -5.73
N LEU A 114 18.37 -8.93 -5.65
CA LEU A 114 19.28 -8.74 -6.77
C LEU A 114 20.29 -9.89 -6.90
N THR A 115 20.00 -11.03 -6.26
CA THR A 115 20.88 -12.20 -6.23
C THR A 115 21.31 -12.62 -7.64
N GLY A 116 22.62 -12.76 -7.82
CA GLY A 116 23.20 -13.12 -9.12
C GLY A 116 23.53 -11.91 -9.99
N GLY A 117 23.68 -10.72 -9.38
CA GLY A 117 24.11 -9.51 -10.07
C GLY A 117 23.04 -8.89 -10.96
N LEU A 118 21.78 -8.96 -10.52
CA LEU A 118 20.67 -8.29 -11.19
C LEU A 118 20.69 -6.79 -10.88
N ASP A 119 20.27 -5.97 -11.84
CA ASP A 119 20.08 -4.54 -11.61
C ASP A 119 18.73 -4.26 -10.92
N PHE A 120 18.63 -3.09 -10.29
CA PHE A 120 17.33 -2.59 -9.85
C PHE A 120 16.34 -2.53 -11.03
N PRO A 121 15.10 -3.02 -10.86
CA PRO A 121 14.12 -2.94 -11.92
C PRO A 121 13.77 -1.48 -12.22
N SER A 122 13.25 -1.20 -13.41
CA SER A 122 12.88 0.16 -13.84
C SER A 122 11.77 0.80 -13.00
N THR A 123 11.12 0.01 -12.14
CA THR A 123 10.13 0.45 -11.16
C THR A 123 10.74 0.84 -9.80
N ALA A 124 12.04 0.62 -9.58
CA ALA A 124 12.70 1.01 -8.34
C ALA A 124 12.73 2.54 -8.19
N VAL A 125 12.54 3.00 -6.96
CA VAL A 125 12.46 4.43 -6.62
C VAL A 125 13.50 4.83 -5.59
N ASN A 126 13.81 6.13 -5.54
CA ASN A 126 14.85 6.67 -4.65
C ASN A 126 14.62 6.26 -3.20
N GLY A 127 15.65 5.62 -2.64
CA GLY A 127 15.64 5.13 -1.27
C GLY A 127 15.43 3.62 -1.15
N ASP A 128 15.00 2.91 -2.19
CA ASP A 128 14.92 1.45 -2.21
C ASP A 128 16.28 0.79 -1.93
N TRP A 129 16.26 -0.42 -1.39
CA TRP A 129 17.43 -1.26 -1.16
C TRP A 129 17.41 -2.47 -2.08
N GLY A 130 18.58 -2.90 -2.52
CA GLY A 130 18.78 -4.17 -3.19
C GLY A 130 19.66 -5.04 -2.31
N TYR A 131 19.44 -6.36 -2.30
CA TYR A 131 20.31 -7.31 -1.60
C TYR A 131 20.62 -8.52 -2.47
N ASP A 132 21.83 -9.08 -2.33
CA ASP A 132 22.20 -10.37 -2.91
C ASP A 132 22.33 -11.39 -1.78
N ALA A 133 21.50 -12.44 -1.81
CA ALA A 133 21.47 -13.46 -0.77
C ALA A 133 22.67 -14.41 -0.78
N VAL A 134 23.42 -14.46 -1.89
CA VAL A 134 24.61 -15.30 -2.06
C VAL A 134 25.86 -14.57 -1.59
N SER A 135 26.03 -13.31 -1.98
CA SER A 135 27.19 -12.51 -1.55
C SER A 135 26.98 -11.80 -0.21
N GLY A 136 25.73 -11.51 0.16
CA GLY A 136 25.37 -10.70 1.33
C GLY A 136 25.51 -9.20 1.09
N ASP A 137 25.75 -8.77 -0.14
CA ASP A 137 25.88 -7.36 -0.50
C ASP A 137 24.53 -6.65 -0.48
N VAL A 138 24.58 -5.34 -0.20
CA VAL A 138 23.41 -4.48 -0.11
C VAL A 138 23.69 -3.15 -0.82
N TRP A 139 22.75 -2.71 -1.64
CA TRP A 139 22.84 -1.45 -2.41
C TRP A 139 21.65 -0.57 -2.12
N ARG A 140 21.84 0.75 -2.28
CA ARG A 140 20.76 1.73 -2.22
C ARG A 140 20.51 2.30 -3.61
N TYR A 141 19.25 2.33 -4.03
CA TYR A 141 18.87 2.94 -5.29
C TYR A 141 18.84 4.47 -5.14
N GLU A 142 19.64 5.13 -5.97
CA GLU A 142 19.72 6.57 -6.12
C GLU A 142 19.67 6.88 -7.62
N TYR A 143 18.55 7.42 -8.07
CA TYR A 143 18.34 7.95 -9.41
C TYR A 143 19.18 9.21 -9.57
N ALA A 144 20.02 9.21 -10.62
CA ALA A 144 20.89 10.32 -10.98
C ALA A 144 20.13 11.48 -11.64
#